data_AF-A0A953Y0G3-F1
#
_entry.id   AF-A0A953Y0G3-F1
#
_cell.length_a   1.000
_cell.length_b   1.000
_cell.length_c   1.000
_cell.angle_alpha   90.00
_cell.angle_beta   90.00
_cell.angle_gamma   90.00
#
_symmetry.space_group_name_H-M   'P 1'
#
loop_
_entity.id
_entity.type
_entity.pdbx_description
1 polymer ?
#
loop_
_entity_poly.entity_id
_entity_poly.type
_entity_poly.pdbx_seq_one_letter_code
_entity_poly.pdbx_strand_id
1 'polypeptide(L)'
;LASVPPREALLDLGEADQRAFAGVLAAWGLPRGPARKRALATARGPAVSVPEAQLAAAREISAAAATLAEVGNPNLVNDAAAACEFALAAGRVAALNARANQAKAARRDYGGQLRQLESWAKQARDAASA
;
A
#
# COMPACT_ATOMS: atom_id res chain seq x y z
N LEU A 1 -12.89 -10.71 8.85
CA LEU A 1 -11.44 -10.98 8.95
C LEU A 1 -10.88 -11.88 7.84
N ALA A 2 -11.69 -12.74 7.20
CA ALA A 2 -11.20 -13.68 6.18
C ALA A 2 -10.52 -13.03 4.94
N SER A 3 -10.67 -11.72 4.75
CA SER A 3 -10.03 -10.95 3.67
C SER A 3 -8.73 -10.25 4.10
N VAL A 4 -8.31 -10.33 5.37
CA VAL A 4 -7.04 -9.71 5.78
C VAL A 4 -5.90 -10.61 5.30
N PRO A 5 -4.91 -10.07 4.56
CA PRO A 5 -3.81 -10.88 4.05
C PRO A 5 -2.98 -11.41 5.23
N PRO A 6 -2.51 -12.67 5.15
CA PRO A 6 -1.66 -13.22 6.19
C PRO A 6 -0.33 -12.45 6.25
N ARG A 7 0.32 -12.48 7.42
CA ARG A 7 1.58 -11.78 7.65
C ARG A 7 2.65 -12.16 6.62
N GLU A 8 2.72 -13.43 6.26
CA GLU A 8 3.64 -13.97 5.27
C GLU A 8 3.44 -13.29 3.90
N ALA A 9 2.20 -13.13 3.46
CA ALA A 9 1.91 -12.43 2.21
C ALA A 9 2.34 -10.95 2.23
N LEU A 10 2.22 -10.28 3.39
CA LEU A 10 2.70 -8.91 3.55
C LEU A 10 4.23 -8.82 3.47
N LEU A 11 4.95 -9.79 4.04
CA LEU A 11 6.41 -9.88 3.94
C LEU A 11 6.83 -10.17 2.50
N ASP A 12 6.15 -11.07 1.82
CA ASP A 12 6.40 -11.37 0.39
C ASP A 12 6.22 -10.13 -0.49
N LEU A 13 5.22 -9.29 -0.19
CA LEU A 13 5.04 -8.00 -0.87
C LEU A 13 6.21 -7.04 -0.61
N GLY A 14 6.75 -7.01 0.61
CA GLY A 14 7.93 -6.22 0.95
C GLY A 14 9.16 -6.67 0.15
N GLU A 15 9.41 -7.98 0.08
CA GLU A 15 10.50 -8.51 -0.72
C GLU A 15 10.29 -8.30 -2.23
N ALA A 16 9.04 -8.43 -2.70
CA ALA A 16 8.70 -8.19 -4.09
C ALA A 16 8.96 -6.74 -4.50
N ASP A 17 8.69 -5.77 -3.61
CA ASP A 17 8.96 -4.35 -3.85
C ASP A 17 10.47 -4.10 -3.94
N GLN A 18 11.25 -4.70 -3.02
CA GLN A 18 12.71 -4.64 -3.07
C GLN A 18 13.26 -5.20 -4.41
N ARG A 19 12.78 -6.38 -4.84
CA ARG A 19 13.17 -7.00 -6.12
C ARG A 19 12.78 -6.13 -7.32
N ALA A 20 11.57 -5.59 -7.31
CA ALA A 20 11.08 -4.72 -8.37
C ALA A 20 11.91 -3.44 -8.49
N PHE A 21 12.23 -2.80 -7.36
CA PHE A 21 13.04 -1.60 -7.32
C PHE A 21 14.49 -1.85 -7.76
N ALA A 22 15.08 -2.98 -7.36
CA ALA A 22 16.40 -3.40 -7.85
C ALA A 22 16.43 -3.50 -9.39
N GLY A 23 15.37 -4.01 -10.02
CA GLY A 23 15.23 -4.03 -11.47
C GLY A 23 15.19 -2.63 -12.10
N VAL A 24 14.51 -1.67 -11.46
CA VAL A 24 14.48 -0.27 -11.90
C VAL A 24 15.86 0.38 -11.79
N LEU A 25 16.58 0.14 -10.68
CA LEU A 25 17.95 0.64 -10.49
C LEU A 25 18.92 0.07 -11.53
N ALA A 26 18.86 -1.23 -11.79
CA ALA A 26 19.67 -1.88 -12.82
C ALA A 26 19.42 -1.27 -14.21
N ALA A 27 18.14 -1.01 -14.54
CA ALA A 27 17.79 -0.36 -15.80
C ALA A 27 18.37 1.07 -15.89
N TRP A 28 18.35 1.83 -14.80
CA TRP A 28 18.98 3.16 -14.74
C TRP A 28 20.51 3.13 -14.94
N GLY A 29 21.16 2.03 -14.56
CA GLY A 29 22.60 1.83 -14.74
C GLY A 29 23.05 1.68 -16.20
N LEU A 30 22.17 1.24 -17.11
CA LEU A 30 22.50 1.08 -18.54
C LEU A 30 22.79 2.43 -19.21
N PRO A 31 23.63 2.56 -20.27
CA PRO A 31 23.80 3.82 -20.98
C PRO A 31 22.48 4.41 -21.51
N ARG A 32 22.40 5.75 -21.62
CA ARG A 32 21.21 6.41 -22.19
C ARG A 32 21.01 5.93 -23.63
N GLY A 33 19.78 5.52 -23.94
CA GLY A 33 19.43 5.07 -25.29
C GLY A 33 18.26 4.08 -25.29
N PRO A 34 18.00 3.44 -26.45
CA PRO A 34 16.89 2.50 -26.61
C PRO A 34 16.93 1.31 -25.64
N ALA A 35 18.12 0.81 -25.30
CA ALA A 35 18.29 -0.30 -24.35
C ALA A 35 17.80 0.07 -22.94
N ARG A 36 18.25 1.20 -22.38
CA ARG A 36 17.75 1.73 -21.10
C ARG A 36 16.25 1.94 -21.12
N LYS A 37 15.70 2.50 -22.21
CA LYS A 37 14.26 2.76 -22.34
C LYS A 37 13.44 1.45 -22.27
N ARG A 38 13.88 0.40 -22.97
CA ARG A 38 13.23 -0.93 -22.94
C ARG A 38 13.35 -1.60 -21.57
N ALA A 39 14.52 -1.52 -20.93
CA ALA A 39 14.73 -2.07 -19.60
C ALA A 39 13.83 -1.38 -18.55
N LEU A 40 13.75 -0.04 -18.58
CA LEU A 40 12.86 0.72 -17.70
C LEU A 40 11.37 0.41 -17.96
N ALA A 41 10.96 0.26 -19.22
CA ALA A 41 9.59 -0.12 -19.54
C ALA A 41 9.21 -1.49 -18.95
N THR A 42 10.14 -2.44 -18.96
CA THR A 42 9.94 -3.78 -18.41
C THR A 42 9.94 -3.76 -16.88
N ALA A 43 10.91 -3.08 -16.26
CA ALA A 43 11.06 -3.03 -14.80
C ALA A 43 9.94 -2.26 -14.09
N ARG A 44 9.31 -1.29 -14.77
CA ARG A 44 8.24 -0.47 -14.18
C ARG A 44 6.94 -1.22 -13.90
N GLY A 45 6.65 -2.32 -14.61
CA GLY A 45 5.43 -3.08 -14.39
C GLY A 45 5.31 -3.55 -12.92
N PRO A 46 6.24 -4.40 -12.45
CA PRO A 46 6.29 -4.83 -11.05
C PRO A 46 6.42 -3.66 -10.06
N ALA A 47 7.20 -2.63 -10.40
CA ALA A 47 7.41 -1.47 -9.54
C ALA A 47 6.15 -0.57 -9.38
N VAL A 48 5.12 -0.79 -10.19
CA VAL A 48 3.79 -0.20 -10.02
C VAL A 48 2.85 -1.19 -9.34
N SER A 49 2.78 -2.43 -9.82
CA SER A 49 1.78 -3.40 -9.36
C SER A 49 2.01 -3.87 -7.92
N VAL A 50 3.25 -3.96 -7.46
CA VAL A 50 3.54 -4.38 -6.08
C VAL A 50 3.07 -3.33 -5.06
N PRO A 51 3.39 -2.02 -5.21
CA PRO A 51 2.78 -1.00 -4.37
C PRO A 51 1.25 -0.94 -4.48
N GLU A 52 0.65 -1.22 -5.64
CA GLU A 52 -0.81 -1.32 -5.74
C GLU A 52 -1.39 -2.47 -4.90
N ALA A 53 -0.70 -3.61 -4.83
CA ALA A 53 -1.07 -4.73 -3.95
C ALA A 53 -0.89 -4.37 -2.47
N GLN A 54 0.18 -3.64 -2.11
CA GLN A 54 0.36 -3.11 -0.74
C GLN A 54 -0.77 -2.14 -0.35
N LEU A 55 -1.23 -1.28 -1.26
CA LEU A 55 -2.38 -0.41 -1.03
C LEU A 55 -3.67 -1.20 -0.85
N ALA A 56 -3.87 -2.29 -1.61
CA ALA A 56 -5.02 -3.17 -1.43
C ALA A 56 -5.00 -3.85 -0.05
N ALA A 57 -3.86 -4.39 0.36
CA ALA A 57 -3.66 -4.99 1.67
C ALA A 57 -3.92 -3.99 2.81
N ALA A 58 -3.42 -2.75 2.69
CA ALA A 58 -3.69 -1.69 3.64
C ALA A 58 -5.21 -1.43 3.81
N ARG A 59 -5.98 -1.47 2.71
CA ARG A 59 -7.44 -1.30 2.77
C ARG A 59 -8.12 -2.45 3.51
N GLU A 60 -7.71 -3.69 3.24
CA GLU A 60 -8.26 -4.87 3.93
C GLU A 60 -7.97 -4.83 5.43
N ILE A 61 -6.76 -4.42 5.82
CA ILE A 61 -6.36 -4.25 7.23
C ILE A 61 -7.16 -3.12 7.89
N SER A 62 -7.24 -1.93 7.28
CA SER A 62 -8.00 -0.80 7.86
C SER A 62 -9.50 -1.12 7.99
N ALA A 63 -10.11 -1.78 7.00
CA ALA A 63 -11.52 -2.16 7.09
C ALA A 63 -11.77 -3.10 8.27
N ALA A 64 -10.93 -4.13 8.41
CA ALA A 64 -10.99 -5.06 9.53
C ALA A 64 -10.76 -4.39 10.89
N ALA A 65 -9.75 -3.54 10.98
CA ALA A 65 -9.40 -2.82 12.20
C ALA A 65 -10.50 -1.83 12.62
N ALA A 66 -11.10 -1.10 11.68
CA ALA A 66 -12.24 -0.22 11.96
C ALA A 66 -13.45 -1.01 12.48
N THR A 67 -13.76 -2.17 11.91
CA THR A 67 -14.82 -3.04 12.45
C THR A 67 -14.48 -3.51 13.87
N LEU A 68 -13.23 -3.94 14.13
CA LEU A 68 -12.81 -4.38 15.46
C LEU A 68 -12.85 -3.25 16.50
N ALA A 69 -12.62 -2.01 16.10
CA ALA A 69 -12.73 -0.85 16.99
C ALA A 69 -14.18 -0.63 17.46
N GLU A 70 -15.18 -0.93 16.64
CA GLU A 70 -16.59 -0.72 16.98
C GLU A 70 -17.23 -1.89 17.73
N VAL A 71 -16.94 -3.13 17.31
CA VAL A 71 -17.66 -4.33 17.81
C VAL A 71 -16.73 -5.36 18.46
N GLY A 72 -15.43 -5.09 18.53
CA GLY A 72 -14.45 -5.98 19.12
C GLY A 72 -14.39 -5.87 20.64
N ASN A 73 -13.29 -6.38 21.21
CA ASN A 73 -13.05 -6.28 22.65
C ASN A 73 -12.80 -4.80 23.03
N PRO A 74 -13.62 -4.18 23.90
CA PRO A 74 -13.47 -2.78 24.26
C PRO A 74 -12.12 -2.47 24.92
N ASN A 75 -11.50 -3.46 25.58
CA ASN A 75 -10.16 -3.29 26.16
C ASN A 75 -9.04 -3.22 25.11
N LEU A 76 -9.33 -3.51 23.83
CA LEU A 76 -8.36 -3.53 22.72
C LEU A 76 -8.69 -2.50 21.63
N VAL A 77 -9.60 -1.55 21.91
CA VAL A 77 -10.02 -0.53 20.92
C VAL A 77 -8.84 0.32 20.44
N ASN A 78 -7.89 0.63 21.33
CA ASN A 78 -6.69 1.39 21.01
C ASN A 78 -5.76 0.64 20.03
N ASP A 79 -5.66 -0.69 20.15
CA ASP A 79 -4.87 -1.52 19.23
C ASP A 79 -5.50 -1.54 17.84
N ALA A 80 -6.84 -1.61 17.77
CA ALA A 80 -7.58 -1.53 16.52
C ALA A 80 -7.42 -0.15 15.86
N ALA A 81 -7.50 0.94 16.63
CA ALA A 81 -7.24 2.29 16.14
C ALA A 81 -5.80 2.45 15.62
N ALA A 82 -4.81 1.92 16.35
CA ALA A 82 -3.40 1.94 15.94
C ALA A 82 -3.18 1.17 14.62
N ALA A 83 -3.78 -0.01 14.48
CA ALA A 83 -3.71 -0.80 13.24
C ALA A 83 -4.27 -0.02 12.03
N CYS A 84 -5.36 0.72 12.23
CA CYS A 84 -5.93 1.60 11.22
C CYS A 84 -4.98 2.73 10.80
N GLU A 85 -4.32 3.39 11.75
CA GLU A 85 -3.37 4.46 11.47
C GLU A 85 -2.12 3.95 10.73
N PHE A 86 -1.59 2.79 11.12
CA PHE A 86 -0.47 2.16 10.42
C PHE A 86 -0.84 1.76 9.00
N ALA A 87 -2.03 1.18 8.80
CA ALA A 87 -2.51 0.84 7.47
C ALA A 87 -2.76 2.08 6.59
N LEU A 88 -3.27 3.18 7.16
CA LEU A 88 -3.39 4.45 6.44
C LEU A 88 -2.03 4.99 5.98
N ALA A 89 -1.03 4.99 6.88
CA ALA A 89 0.32 5.41 6.55
C ALA A 89 0.93 4.54 5.44
N ALA A 90 0.81 3.21 5.56
CA ALA A 90 1.27 2.26 4.56
C ALA A 90 0.59 2.48 3.20
N GLY A 91 -0.73 2.65 3.17
CA GLY A 91 -1.49 2.90 1.94
C GLY A 91 -1.10 4.21 1.26
N ARG A 92 -0.86 5.29 2.03
CA ARG A 92 -0.36 6.56 1.48
C ARG A 92 1.00 6.39 0.80
N VAL A 93 1.95 5.71 1.45
CA VAL A 93 3.28 5.46 0.88
C VAL A 93 3.19 4.56 -0.35
N ALA A 94 2.39 3.50 -0.30
CA ALA A 94 2.18 2.59 -1.41
C ALA A 94 1.62 3.31 -2.65
N ALA A 95 0.64 4.20 -2.47
CA ALA A 95 0.09 5.03 -3.55
C ALA A 95 1.15 5.99 -4.17
N LEU A 96 2.01 6.58 -3.33
CA LEU A 96 3.11 7.43 -3.80
C LEU A 96 4.13 6.63 -4.61
N ASN A 97 4.52 5.45 -4.11
CA ASN A 97 5.47 4.54 -4.77
C ASN A 97 4.93 4.05 -6.13
N ALA A 98 3.67 3.63 -6.19
CA ALA A 98 3.01 3.24 -7.43
C ALA A 98 3.03 4.41 -8.44
N ARG A 99 2.65 5.62 -8.01
CA ARG A 99 2.58 6.81 -8.87
C ARG A 99 3.96 7.24 -9.38
N ALA A 100 5.02 7.05 -8.58
CA ALA A 100 6.39 7.39 -8.97
C ALA A 100 6.90 6.53 -10.13
N ASN A 101 6.48 5.27 -10.22
CA ASN A 101 6.88 4.34 -11.28
C ASN A 101 5.99 4.40 -12.54
N GLN A 102 4.82 5.04 -12.45
CA GLN A 102 3.92 5.24 -13.59
C GLN A 102 4.43 6.27 -14.61
N ALA A 103 4.22 5.98 -15.90
CA ALA A 103 4.36 7.00 -16.93
C ALA A 103 3.34 8.12 -16.71
N LYS A 104 3.71 9.39 -16.96
CA LYS A 104 2.84 10.56 -16.71
C LYS A 104 1.45 10.41 -17.33
N ALA A 105 1.36 9.90 -18.57
CA ALA A 105 0.11 9.71 -19.30
C ALA A 105 -0.77 8.55 -18.78
N ALA A 106 -0.20 7.65 -17.98
CA ALA A 106 -0.88 6.48 -17.42
C ALA A 106 -1.00 6.54 -15.89
N ARG A 107 -0.85 7.74 -15.30
CA ARG A 107 -0.93 7.92 -13.85
C ARG A 107 -2.36 7.63 -13.39
N ARG A 108 -2.49 6.65 -12.50
CA ARG A 108 -3.75 6.33 -11.84
C ARG A 108 -4.02 7.32 -10.71
N ASP A 109 -5.30 7.55 -10.46
CA ASP A 109 -5.76 8.23 -9.25
C ASP A 109 -6.03 7.20 -8.15
N TYR A 110 -5.45 7.44 -6.97
CA TYR A 110 -5.65 6.64 -5.77
C TYR A 110 -6.48 7.38 -4.71
N GLY A 111 -6.97 8.59 -5.02
CA GLY A 111 -7.63 9.46 -4.06
C GLY A 111 -8.86 8.82 -3.42
N GLY A 112 -9.62 8.00 -4.17
CA GLY A 112 -10.76 7.26 -3.61
C GLY A 112 -10.34 6.25 -2.54
N GLN A 113 -9.32 5.46 -2.82
CA GLN A 113 -8.75 4.47 -1.90
C GLN A 113 -8.19 5.14 -0.64
N LEU A 114 -7.49 6.27 -0.80
CA LEU A 114 -6.91 7.01 0.32
C LEU A 114 -7.99 7.65 1.20
N ARG A 115 -9.02 8.26 0.61
CA ARG A 115 -10.16 8.79 1.39
C ARG A 115 -10.89 7.68 2.16
N GLN A 116 -11.00 6.49 1.59
CA GLN A 116 -11.60 5.36 2.30
C GLN A 116 -10.75 4.93 3.51
N LEU A 117 -9.43 4.84 3.36
CA LEU A 117 -8.51 4.57 4.48
C LEU A 117 -8.62 5.64 5.57
N GLU A 118 -8.70 6.92 5.18
CA GLU A 118 -8.86 8.04 6.11
C GLU A 118 -10.19 7.96 6.87
N SER A 119 -11.26 7.55 6.19
CA SER A 119 -12.58 7.32 6.81
C SER A 119 -12.51 6.22 7.86
N TRP A 120 -11.91 5.07 7.56
CA TRP A 120 -11.77 3.96 8.51
C TRP A 120 -10.85 4.30 9.68
N ALA A 121 -9.76 5.03 9.44
CA ALA A 121 -8.88 5.50 10.50
C ALA A 121 -9.60 6.50 11.43
N LYS A 122 -10.40 7.41 10.86
CA LYS A 122 -11.24 8.31 11.66
C LYS A 122 -12.25 7.54 12.51
N GLN A 123 -12.98 6.59 11.91
CA GLN A 123 -13.96 5.75 12.60
C GLN A 123 -13.33 5.04 13.81
N ALA A 124 -12.18 4.40 13.62
CA ALA A 124 -11.49 3.69 14.70
C ALA A 124 -10.97 4.64 15.80
N ARG A 125 -10.48 5.83 15.43
CA ARG A 125 -10.07 6.86 16.40
C ARG A 125 -11.23 7.40 17.23
N ASP A 126 -12.37 7.65 16.58
CA ASP A 126 -13.58 8.12 17.27
C ASP A 126 -14.03 7.06 18.29
N ALA A 127 -14.03 5.78 17.91
CA ALA A 127 -14.37 4.67 18.82
C ALA A 127 -13.39 4.53 20.00
N ALA A 128 -12.10 4.75 19.78
CA ALA A 128 -11.08 4.72 20.83
C ALA A 128 -11.15 5.92 21.80
N SER A 129 -11.84 6.98 21.41
CA SER A 129 -11.95 8.22 22.19
C SER A 129 -13.32 8.40 22.86
N ALA A 130 -14.21 7.42 22.72
CA ALA A 130 -15.58 7.40 23.27
C ALA A 130 -15.59 6.81 24.69
#